data_AF-A0A4Y2L6F6-F1
#
_entry.id   AF-A0A4Y2L6F6-F1
#
_cell.length_a   1.000
_cell.length_b   1.000
_cell.length_c   1.000
_cell.angle_alpha   90.00
_cell.angle_beta   90.00
_cell.angle_gamma   90.00
#
_symmetry.space_group_name_H-M   'P 1'
#
loop_
_entity.id
_entity.type
_entity.pdbx_description
1 polymer ?
#
loop_
_entity_poly.entity_id
_entity_poly.type
_entity_poly.pdbx_seq_one_letter_code
_entity_poly.pdbx_strand_id
1 'polypeptide(L)'
;MAPDYDHLTLMQKVEVFEHALKNTNGDDLAKLLWLKSPSSEVWFDRRTNFTRSLAVMSMVGYVLGLGDRHPSNLMLDRLSGKILHIDFGDCFEVAMTREKFPEKIPFRLTR
;
A
#
# COMPACT_ATOMS: atom_id res chain seq x y z
N MET A 1 -3.73 -23.17 -0.24
CA MET A 1 -3.60 -22.27 0.94
C MET A 1 -2.84 -23.01 2.02
N ALA A 2 -1.91 -22.34 2.70
CA ALA A 2 -1.21 -22.93 3.85
C ALA A 2 -2.06 -22.69 5.11
N PRO A 3 -2.60 -23.73 5.77
CA PRO A 3 -3.55 -23.57 6.88
C PRO A 3 -2.97 -22.91 8.13
N ASP A 4 -1.65 -23.01 8.36
CA ASP A 4 -0.96 -22.47 9.53
C ASP A 4 0.05 -21.36 9.18
N TYR A 5 -0.34 -20.41 8.32
CA TYR A 5 0.57 -19.37 7.80
C TYR A 5 1.35 -18.64 8.91
N ASP A 6 0.70 -18.31 10.03
CA ASP A 6 1.33 -17.57 11.13
C ASP A 6 2.49 -18.30 11.79
N HIS A 7 2.44 -19.64 11.83
CA HIS A 7 3.45 -20.51 12.45
C HIS A 7 4.58 -20.91 11.51
N LEU A 8 4.51 -20.52 10.23
CA LEU A 8 5.56 -20.80 9.26
C LEU A 8 6.84 -19.99 9.55
N THR A 9 7.98 -20.60 9.25
CA THR A 9 9.28 -19.89 9.21
C THR A 9 9.28 -18.81 8.14
N LEU A 10 10.23 -17.87 8.22
CA LEU A 10 10.33 -16.77 7.25
C LEU A 10 10.40 -17.28 5.79
N MET A 11 11.23 -18.28 5.52
CA MET A 11 11.39 -18.84 4.17
C MET A 11 10.11 -19.50 3.65
N GLN A 12 9.40 -20.23 4.51
CA GLN A 12 8.10 -20.82 4.16
C GLN A 12 7.04 -19.74 3.90
N LYS A 13 7.03 -18.65 4.68
CA LYS A 13 6.13 -17.51 4.44
C LYS A 13 6.40 -16.84 3.10
N VAL A 14 7.68 -16.68 2.73
CA VAL A 14 8.10 -16.13 1.43
C VAL A 14 7.63 -17.04 0.30
N GLU A 15 7.82 -18.35 0.41
CA GLU A 15 7.36 -19.31 -0.61
C GLU A 15 5.85 -19.24 -0.84
N VAL A 16 5.07 -19.26 0.25
CA VAL A 16 3.59 -19.14 0.17
C VAL A 16 3.17 -17.78 -0.40
N PHE A 17 3.84 -16.70 0.01
CA PHE A 17 3.59 -15.35 -0.49
C PHE A 17 3.85 -15.25 -2.00
N GLU A 18 5.00 -15.74 -2.47
CA GLU A 18 5.33 -15.76 -3.90
C GLU A 18 4.36 -16.62 -4.70
N HIS A 19 3.93 -17.76 -4.15
CA HIS A 19 2.93 -18.59 -4.80
C HIS A 19 1.60 -17.84 -4.97
N ALA A 20 1.12 -17.15 -3.93
CA ALA A 20 -0.08 -16.32 -4.04
C ALA A 20 0.12 -15.15 -5.03
N LEU A 21 1.31 -14.55 -5.04
CA LEU A 21 1.69 -13.46 -5.94
C LEU A 21 1.68 -13.93 -7.42
N LYS A 22 2.16 -15.14 -7.71
CA LYS A 22 2.15 -15.72 -9.07
C LYS A 22 0.75 -16.08 -9.55
N ASN A 23 -0.16 -16.42 -8.62
CA ASN A 23 -1.54 -16.85 -8.93
C ASN A 23 -2.58 -15.71 -8.82
N THR A 24 -2.15 -14.47 -8.59
CA THR A 24 -3.01 -13.29 -8.52
C THR A 24 -2.48 -12.17 -9.42
N ASN A 25 -3.38 -11.41 -10.05
CA ASN A 25 -2.99 -10.40 -11.05
C ASN A 25 -2.59 -9.06 -10.43
N GLY A 26 -3.24 -8.63 -9.34
CA GLY A 26 -2.97 -7.33 -8.70
C GLY A 26 -3.36 -6.12 -9.56
N ASP A 27 -4.31 -6.27 -10.48
CA ASP A 27 -4.70 -5.21 -11.42
C ASP A 27 -6.00 -4.49 -11.02
N ASP A 28 -6.59 -4.84 -9.87
CA ASP A 28 -7.86 -4.32 -9.37
C ASP A 28 -7.87 -2.80 -9.25
N LEU A 29 -6.84 -2.19 -8.63
CA LEU A 29 -6.77 -0.74 -8.47
C LEU A 29 -6.57 -0.03 -9.82
N ALA A 30 -5.73 -0.59 -10.70
CA ALA A 30 -5.49 -0.03 -12.02
C ALA A 30 -6.78 -0.07 -12.88
N LYS A 31 -7.50 -1.20 -12.86
CA LYS A 31 -8.80 -1.35 -13.51
C LYS A 31 -9.84 -0.42 -12.90
N LEU A 32 -9.90 -0.30 -11.57
CA LEU A 32 -10.85 0.57 -10.89
C LEU A 32 -10.64 2.03 -11.25
N LEU A 33 -9.38 2.50 -11.30
CA LEU A 33 -9.04 3.86 -11.71
C LEU A 33 -9.54 4.16 -13.13
N TRP A 34 -9.42 3.18 -14.04
CA TRP A 34 -10.00 3.29 -15.39
C TRP A 34 -11.53 3.29 -15.36
N LEU A 35 -12.15 2.27 -14.77
CA LEU A 35 -13.61 2.08 -14.75
C LEU A 35 -14.36 3.21 -14.04
N LYS A 36 -13.72 3.92 -13.11
CA LYS A 36 -14.30 5.06 -12.39
C LYS A 36 -14.02 6.41 -13.04
N SER A 37 -13.29 6.43 -14.15
CA SER A 37 -12.99 7.66 -14.89
C SER A 37 -13.99 7.84 -16.04
N PRO A 38 -14.57 9.04 -16.22
CA PRO A 38 -15.57 9.28 -17.25
C PRO A 38 -14.98 9.31 -18.66
N SER A 39 -13.67 9.58 -18.78
CA SER A 39 -12.96 9.67 -20.05
C SER A 39 -11.47 9.34 -19.89
N SER A 40 -10.79 9.11 -21.01
CA SER A 40 -9.37 8.76 -21.05
C SER A 40 -8.45 9.87 -20.53
N GLU A 41 -8.76 11.13 -20.81
CA GLU A 41 -8.00 12.28 -20.33
C GLU A 41 -8.13 12.42 -18.81
N VAL A 42 -9.34 12.25 -18.26
CA VAL A 42 -9.54 12.28 -16.80
C VAL A 42 -8.83 11.11 -16.12
N TRP A 43 -8.86 9.92 -16.72
CA TRP A 43 -8.09 8.78 -16.23
C TRP A 43 -6.58 9.07 -16.21
N PHE A 44 -6.05 9.66 -17.29
CA PHE A 44 -4.65 9.99 -17.41
C PHE A 44 -4.20 10.99 -16.32
N ASP A 45 -5.00 12.02 -16.08
CA ASP A 45 -4.74 13.00 -15.02
C ASP A 45 -4.83 12.38 -13.63
N ARG A 46 -5.87 11.57 -13.36
CA ARG A 46 -6.03 10.86 -12.09
C ARG A 46 -4.88 9.91 -11.81
N ARG A 47 -4.45 9.13 -12.80
CA ARG A 47 -3.29 8.24 -12.68
C ARG A 47 -2.01 9.02 -12.40
N THR A 48 -1.81 10.15 -13.08
CA THR A 48 -0.65 11.03 -12.87
C THR A 48 -0.65 11.61 -11.45
N ASN A 49 -1.81 12.06 -10.97
CA ASN A 49 -1.98 12.57 -9.61
C ASN A 49 -1.78 11.47 -8.56
N PHE A 50 -2.30 10.27 -8.79
CA PHE A 50 -2.09 9.10 -7.94
C PHE A 50 -0.60 8.83 -7.76
N THR A 51 0.15 8.68 -8.86
CA THR A 51 1.59 8.39 -8.80
C THR A 51 2.37 9.49 -8.09
N ARG A 52 2.08 10.77 -8.38
CA ARG A 52 2.77 11.90 -7.73
C ARG A 52 2.46 11.99 -6.24
N SER A 53 1.19 11.89 -5.86
CA SER A 53 0.77 11.98 -4.45
C SER A 53 1.29 10.81 -3.63
N LEU A 54 1.29 9.59 -4.20
CA LEU A 54 1.89 8.42 -3.56
C LEU A 54 3.39 8.64 -3.32
N ALA A 55 4.15 9.07 -4.35
CA ALA A 55 5.58 9.30 -4.22
C ALA A 55 5.91 10.38 -3.16
N VAL A 56 5.16 11.48 -3.13
CA VAL A 56 5.32 12.54 -2.12
C VAL A 56 5.08 11.97 -0.73
N MET A 57 3.98 11.26 -0.52
CA MET A 57 3.65 10.71 0.80
C MET A 57 4.56 9.55 1.21
N SER A 58 5.14 8.80 0.27
CA SER A 58 6.20 7.81 0.56
C SER A 58 7.43 8.48 1.15
N MET A 59 7.91 9.58 0.55
CA MET A 59 9.10 10.27 1.05
C MET A 59 8.83 11.04 2.34
N VAL A 60 7.69 11.75 2.43
CA VAL A 60 7.27 12.46 3.64
C VAL A 60 7.05 11.48 4.79
N GLY A 61 6.36 10.37 4.54
CA GLY A 61 6.12 9.32 5.54
C GLY A 61 7.41 8.68 6.02
N TYR A 62 8.34 8.40 5.12
CA TYR A 62 9.66 7.88 5.49
C TYR A 62 10.44 8.83 6.41
N VAL A 63 10.51 10.12 6.07
CA VAL A 63 11.23 11.10 6.90
C VAL A 63 10.57 11.29 8.27
N LEU A 64 9.23 11.22 8.33
CA LEU A 64 8.47 11.32 9.58
C LEU A 64 8.53 10.03 10.42
N GLY A 65 8.87 8.90 9.82
CA GLY A 65 8.74 7.58 10.42
C GLY A 65 7.29 7.16 10.63
N LEU A 66 6.45 7.39 9.62
CA LEU A 66 5.02 7.13 9.64
C LEU A 66 4.73 5.65 9.31
N GLY A 67 4.43 4.86 10.34
CA GLY A 67 4.10 3.43 10.26
C GLY A 67 2.59 3.13 10.20
N ASP A 68 2.18 1.87 10.21
CA ASP A 68 0.77 1.43 10.17
C ASP A 68 0.00 1.91 8.92
N ARG A 69 0.67 1.85 7.76
CA ARG A 69 0.09 2.26 6.46
C ARG A 69 -0.74 1.14 5.83
N HIS A 70 -1.68 0.56 6.58
CA HIS A 70 -2.63 -0.44 6.08
C HIS A 70 -3.71 0.17 5.15
N PRO A 71 -4.45 -0.59 4.33
CA PRO A 71 -5.29 -0.01 3.28
C PRO A 71 -6.38 0.93 3.81
N SER A 72 -6.88 0.69 5.03
CA SER A 72 -7.88 1.56 5.66
C SER A 72 -7.33 2.94 6.06
N ASN A 73 -6.00 3.10 6.18
CA ASN A 73 -5.33 4.38 6.47
C ASN A 73 -4.88 5.10 5.18
N LEU A 74 -5.16 4.51 4.01
CA LEU A 74 -4.82 5.05 2.70
C LEU A 74 -6.11 5.25 1.90
N MET A 75 -6.53 6.50 1.78
CA MET A 75 -7.73 6.88 1.03
C MET A 75 -7.36 7.33 -0.38
N LEU A 76 -8.28 7.13 -1.32
CA LEU A 76 -8.18 7.64 -2.69
C LEU A 76 -9.26 8.69 -2.92
N ASP A 77 -8.87 9.90 -3.29
CA ASP A 77 -9.84 10.91 -3.71
C ASP A 77 -10.45 10.53 -5.08
N ARG A 78 -11.77 10.36 -5.10
CA ARG A 78 -12.53 9.90 -6.26
C ARG A 78 -12.54 10.92 -7.41
N LEU A 79 -12.27 12.20 -7.12
CA LEU A 79 -12.28 13.25 -8.13
C LEU A 79 -10.88 13.47 -8.71
N SER A 80 -9.89 13.81 -7.87
CA SER A 80 -8.54 14.15 -8.32
C SER A 80 -7.63 12.93 -8.56
N GLY A 81 -7.96 11.77 -7.99
CA GLY A 81 -7.11 10.57 -8.04
C GLY A 81 -5.92 10.60 -7.08
N LYS A 82 -5.81 11.60 -6.19
CA LYS A 82 -4.72 11.67 -5.19
C LYS A 82 -4.92 10.67 -4.06
N ILE A 83 -3.81 10.09 -3.60
CA ILE A 83 -3.75 9.34 -2.33
C ILE A 83 -3.72 10.33 -1.16
N LEU A 84 -4.48 10.00 -0.12
CA LEU A 84 -4.52 10.71 1.15
C LEU A 84 -4.22 9.74 2.29
N HIS A 85 -3.20 10.04 3.08
CA HIS A 85 -2.93 9.29 4.31
C HIS A 85 -3.74 9.89 5.44
N ILE A 86 -4.37 9.04 6.24
CA ILE A 86 -5.05 9.41 7.48
C ILE A 86 -4.41 8.64 8.64
N ASP A 87 -4.83 8.97 9.86
CA ASP A 87 -4.36 8.39 11.12
C ASP A 87 -2.83 8.45 11.28
N PHE A 88 -2.36 9.42 12.05
CA PHE A 88 -0.93 9.67 12.28
C PHE A 88 -0.50 9.22 13.69
N GLY A 89 -1.22 8.27 14.30
CA GLY A 89 -0.89 7.77 15.64
C GLY A 89 0.50 7.11 15.74
N ASP A 90 0.91 6.40 14.70
CA ASP A 90 2.22 5.72 14.63
C ASP A 90 3.25 6.54 13.85
N CYS A 91 3.77 7.60 14.46
CA CYS A 91 4.92 8.37 13.93
C CYS A 91 6.23 8.01 14.65
N PHE A 92 7.37 8.45 14.11
CA PHE A 92 8.70 8.25 14.69
C PHE A 92 9.09 6.78 14.91
N GLU A 93 8.73 5.92 13.95
CA GLU A 93 9.12 4.51 13.90
C GLU A 93 8.60 3.64 15.04
N VAL A 94 7.53 4.08 15.71
CA VAL A 94 6.84 3.29 16.73
C VAL A 94 6.42 1.92 16.18
N ALA A 95 5.89 1.85 14.95
CA ALA A 95 5.48 0.60 14.33
C ALA A 95 6.64 -0.38 14.05
N MET A 96 7.86 0.13 13.82
CA MET A 96 9.06 -0.70 13.59
C MET A 96 9.60 -1.33 14.88
N THR A 97 9.32 -0.73 16.03
CA THR A 97 9.85 -1.13 17.34
C THR A 97 8.86 -1.97 18.16
N ARG A 98 7.66 -2.24 17.63
CA ARG A 98 6.63 -3.07 18.30
C ARG A 98 7.11 -4.50 18.55
N GLU A 99 6.72 -5.05 19.70
CA GLU A 99 7.04 -6.43 20.08
C GLU A 99 6.40 -7.47 19.16
N LYS A 100 5.19 -7.20 18.67
CA LYS A 100 4.44 -8.08 17.76
C LYS A 100 4.37 -7.45 16.37
N PHE A 101 4.72 -8.24 15.36
CA PHE A 101 4.68 -7.87 13.93
C PHE A 101 5.35 -6.52 13.63
N PRO A 102 6.63 -6.32 13.99
CA PRO A 102 7.33 -5.08 13.71
C PRO A 102 7.38 -4.81 12.21
N GLU A 103 6.98 -3.62 11.79
CA GLU A 103 7.07 -3.22 10.39
C GLU A 103 8.54 -3.19 9.91
N LYS A 104 8.77 -3.66 8.69
CA LYS A 104 10.11 -3.76 8.06
C LYS A 104 10.23 -2.93 6.78
N ILE A 105 9.30 -1.99 6.58
CA ILE A 105 9.21 -1.19 5.35
C ILE A 105 9.16 0.30 5.68
N PRO A 106 9.76 1.18 4.85
CA PRO A 106 9.72 2.63 5.05
C PRO A 106 8.38 3.26 4.64
N PHE A 107 7.65 2.59 3.75
CA PHE A 107 6.33 2.97 3.27
C PHE A 107 5.72 1.77 2.52
N ARG A 108 4.41 1.80 2.32
CA ARG A 108 3.72 0.78 1.53
C ARG A 108 3.82 1.07 0.04
N LEU A 109 4.49 0.18 -0.69
CA LEU A 109 4.51 0.13 -2.15
C LEU A 109 4.24 -1.31 -2.60
N THR A 110 3.00 -1.76 -2.41
CA THR A 110 2.56 -3.10 -2.82
C THR A 110 2.22 -3.14 -4.30
N ARG A 111 2.40 -4.30 -4.92
CA ARG A 111 1.82 -4.64 -6.22
C ARG A 111 0.30 -4.67 -6.13
#